data_AF-A0A924LEE1-F1
#
_entry.id   AF-A0A924LEE1-F1
#
_cell.length_a   1.000
_cell.length_b   1.000
_cell.length_c   1.000
_cell.angle_alpha   90.00
_cell.angle_beta   90.00
_cell.angle_gamma   90.00
#
_symmetry.space_group_name_H-M   'P 1'
#
loop_
_entity.id
_entity.type
_entity.pdbx_description
1 polymer ?
#
loop_
_entity_poly.entity_id
_entity_poly.type
_entity_poly.pdbx_seq_one_letter_code
_entity_poly.pdbx_strand_id
1 'polypeptide(L)' 'IEKHGNPNALTQDVGASSLSQGCTAQSCLVEVRRADGAIAAVTAHDLPRFAQDK' A
#
# COMPACT_ATOMS: atom_id res chain seq x y z
N ILE A 1 8.47 -0.52 -3.19
CA ILE A 1 7.51 -1.61 -3.41
C ILE A 1 6.88 -1.94 -2.06
N GLU A 2 5.56 -2.06 -1.99
CA GLU A 2 4.88 -2.54 -0.79
C GLU A 2 5.30 -4.00 -0.54
N LYS A 3 5.76 -4.31 0.67
CA LYS A 3 6.43 -5.59 0.98
C LYS A 3 5.78 -6.39 2.10
N HIS A 4 4.85 -5.78 2.83
CA HIS A 4 4.15 -6.41 3.94
C HIS A 4 2.74 -6.89 3.52
N GLY A 5 2.13 -6.23 2.52
CA GLY A 5 0.86 -6.64 1.94
C GLY A 5 -0.29 -5.68 2.24
N ASN A 6 -0.02 -4.37 2.38
CA ASN A 6 -1.09 -3.37 2.49
C ASN A 6 -1.96 -3.38 1.20
N PRO A 7 -3.25 -3.80 1.26
CA PRO A 7 -4.10 -3.85 0.07
C PRO A 7 -4.37 -2.47 -0.53
N ASN A 8 -4.35 -1.42 0.30
CA ASN A 8 -4.57 -0.05 -0.16
C ASN A 8 -3.40 0.51 -0.97
N ALA A 9 -2.26 -0.19 -1.04
CA ALA A 9 -1.19 0.15 -1.97
C ALA A 9 -1.61 -0.01 -3.45
N LEU A 10 -2.72 -0.71 -3.72
CA LEU A 10 -3.27 -0.93 -5.07
C LEU A 10 -4.55 -0.13 -5.33
N THR A 11 -5.15 0.46 -4.29
CA THR A 11 -6.44 1.17 -4.42
C THR A 11 -6.25 2.58 -4.98
N GLN A 12 -7.23 3.05 -5.74
CA GLN A 12 -7.24 4.43 -6.22
C GLN A 12 -7.75 5.38 -5.12
N ASP A 13 -7.06 6.50 -4.96
CA ASP A 13 -7.48 7.59 -4.06
C ASP A 13 -8.32 8.60 -4.84
N VAL A 14 -9.61 8.30 -5.00
CA VAL A 14 -10.58 9.13 -5.69
C VAL A 14 -11.88 9.20 -4.90
N GLY A 15 -12.57 10.34 -4.99
CA GLY A 15 -13.88 10.51 -4.36
C GLY A 15 -14.99 9.81 -5.14
N ALA A 16 -15.99 9.29 -4.43
CA ALA A 16 -17.12 8.56 -5.02
C ALA A 16 -17.98 9.42 -5.98
N SER A 17 -18.06 10.73 -5.75
CA SER A 17 -18.79 11.68 -6.59
C SER A 17 -18.38 13.11 -6.26
N SER A 18 -18.74 14.08 -7.13
CA SER A 18 -18.55 15.51 -6.86
C SER A 18 -19.21 15.97 -5.56
N LEU A 19 -20.35 15.39 -5.19
CA LEU A 19 -21.11 15.73 -3.99
C LEU A 19 -20.50 15.14 -2.71
N SER A 20 -20.36 13.80 -2.64
CA SER A 20 -20.00 13.13 -1.39
C SER A 20 -18.51 13.10 -1.10
N GLN A 21 -17.67 13.04 -2.15
CA GLN A 21 -16.23 12.81 -2.04
C GLN A 21 -15.87 11.64 -1.09
N GLY A 22 -16.79 10.67 -0.96
CA GLY A 22 -16.61 9.51 -0.08
C GLY A 22 -15.54 8.55 -0.60
N CYS A 23 -15.05 7.68 0.28
CA CYS A 23 -14.04 6.67 -0.05
C CYS A 23 -14.55 5.66 -1.10
N THR A 24 -13.70 5.31 -2.07
CA THR A 24 -13.99 4.27 -3.09
C THR A 24 -12.99 3.12 -3.10
N ALA A 25 -12.17 2.95 -2.05
CA ALA A 25 -11.06 2.00 -2.04
C ALA A 25 -11.46 0.53 -2.31
N GLN A 26 -12.72 0.16 -2.03
CA GLN A 26 -13.23 -1.20 -2.26
C GLN A 26 -13.53 -1.53 -3.73
N SER A 27 -13.51 -0.53 -4.61
CA SER A 27 -13.63 -0.71 -6.06
C SER A 27 -12.23 -0.65 -6.68
N CYS A 28 -11.59 -1.81 -6.84
CA CYS A 28 -10.25 -1.92 -7.40
C CYS A 28 -10.15 -3.17 -8.28
N LEU A 29 -9.77 -2.98 -9.56
CA LEU A 29 -9.46 -4.09 -10.45
C LEU A 29 -7.96 -4.44 -10.34
N VAL A 30 -7.66 -5.72 -10.19
CA VAL A 30 -6.29 -6.22 -10.05
C VAL A 30 -6.06 -7.45 -10.93
N GLU A 31 -4.80 -7.74 -11.20
CA GLU A 31 -4.33 -9.01 -11.75
C GLU A 31 -3.37 -9.65 -10.75
N VAL A 32 -3.38 -10.99 -10.69
CA VAL A 32 -2.51 -11.76 -9.80
C VAL A 32 -1.74 -12.78 -10.61
N ARG A 33 -0.46 -12.92 -10.28
CA ARG A 33 0.41 -13.99 -10.76
C ARG A 33 1.24 -14.52 -9.61
N ARG A 34 1.83 -15.70 -9.81
CA ARG A 34 2.88 -16.19 -8.90
C ARG A 34 4.06 -15.21 -8.94
N ALA A 35 4.61 -14.90 -7.78
CA ALA A 35 5.86 -14.16 -7.67
C ALA A 35 7.03 -15.13 -7.90
N ASP A 36 7.95 -14.77 -8.79
CA ASP A 36 9.16 -15.53 -9.08
C ASP A 36 10.38 -14.73 -8.60
N GLY A 37 11.46 -15.41 -8.21
CA GLY A 37 12.68 -14.78 -7.69
C GLY A 37 12.64 -14.48 -6.19
N ALA A 38 13.66 -13.77 -5.70
CA ALA A 38 13.79 -13.43 -4.28
C ALA A 38 12.81 -12.32 -3.88
N ILE A 39 12.13 -12.51 -2.74
CA ILE A 39 11.19 -11.54 -2.16
C ILE A 39 11.91 -10.73 -1.08
N ALA A 40 11.71 -9.41 -1.07
CA ALA A 40 12.29 -8.53 -0.05
C ALA A 40 11.75 -8.87 1.35
N ALA A 41 12.62 -8.82 2.35
CA ALA A 41 12.21 -9.02 3.75
C ALA A 41 11.23 -7.94 4.20
N VAL A 42 10.20 -8.35 4.94
CA VAL A 42 9.27 -7.45 5.63
C VAL A 42 10.05 -6.62 6.65
N THR A 43 9.81 -5.31 6.68
CA THR A 43 10.40 -4.41 7.69
C THR A 43 9.35 -3.49 8.33
N ALA A 44 8.06 -3.75 8.12
CA ALA A 44 6.99 -2.91 8.67
C ALA A 44 6.95 -2.95 10.21
N HIS A 45 7.58 -3.96 10.82
CA HIS A 45 7.70 -4.15 12.25
C HIS A 45 9.07 -3.73 12.81
N ASP A 46 10.01 -3.38 11.93
CA ASP A 46 11.30 -2.88 12.37
C ASP A 46 11.13 -1.43 12.82
N LEU A 47 11.65 -1.12 14.00
CA LEU A 47 11.65 0.25 14.50
C LEU A 47 12.53 1.14 13.61
N PRO A 48 12.13 2.41 13.39
CA PRO A 48 13.02 3.35 12.72
C PRO A 48 14.27 3.59 13.58
N ARG A 49 15.39 3.91 12.94
CA ARG A 49 16.55 4.43 13.65
C ARG A 49 16.20 5.81 14.18
N PHE A 50 16.61 6.11 15.42
CA PHE A 50 16.55 7.48 15.93
C PHE A 50 17.36 8.39 15.00
N ALA A 51 16.79 9.54 14.66
CA ALA A 51 17.57 10.58 14.01
C ALA A 51 18.66 11.03 15.00
N GLN A 52 19.89 11.16 14.54
CA GLN A 52 20.88 11.94 15.28
C GLN A 52 20.52 13.42 15.12
N ASP A 53 20.61 14.18 16.20
CA ASP A 53 20.22 15.59 16.20
C ASP A 53 20.95 16.41 15.12
N LYS A 54 20.26 17.45 14.66
CA LYS A 54 20.66 18.37 13.57
C LYS A 54 21.97 19.11 13.84
#